data_AF-I7LZQ5-F1
#
_entry.id   AF-I7LZQ5-F1
#
_cell.length_a   1.000
_cell.length_b   1.000
_cell.length_c   1.000
_cell.angle_alpha   90.00
_cell.angle_beta   90.00
_cell.angle_gamma   90.00
#
_symmetry.space_group_name_H-M   'P 1'
#
loop_
_entity.id
_entity.type
_entity.pdbx_description
1 polymer ?
#
loop_
_entity_poly.entity_id
_entity_poly.type
_entity_poly.pdbx_seq_one_letter_code
_entity_poly.pdbx_strand_id
1 'polypeptide(L)'
;MNKSIQLMIILQIVNIFAVTPGCAITCIPTSYDTQANCMSCEPDPSVEKLFAGPSPVNCSVIDCSAKFHQLNGYVCQSCKGLNLSAFYDPITNDCVIQCPDNSIDDKYNCLRIAKPGANINCGSTDGAQGSCTGCGSSSSIQNFFTWISGIICRFNDCSIAPSSYNGYVCKSCFQVEGAHATFAAGTYYNPFTNSCISQCPIGTYPDKSYTCQQMVNSGDLVSCGTVGIPQGTCNRCGSTQAIQNLFQWDSNSNCKIIDCSIVPPFYNGNVCKSCYKAANAASAFKIGPYFNPITNSCVAQCPSFTFSDNDNICQNYPTNPVLGKNVACGTEYIQGGENANCNKCGDIQTIQSLFIYDLKTLGVNCYYADCRTIHSTLNGWICNSCDGVPGSNIPPGIYFNGTTCTYTCNRGVANSKSGYICQNSINLSGHKLNFVQVLLFLCLLF
;
A
#
# COMPACT_ATOMS: atom_id res chain seq x y z
N MET A 1 42.41 -74.48 -0.85
CA MET A 1 42.43 -73.45 -1.92
C MET A 1 41.96 -72.13 -1.32
N ASN A 2 42.73 -71.07 -1.56
CA ASN A 2 42.90 -69.93 -0.67
C ASN A 2 41.82 -68.85 -0.90
N LYS A 3 40.98 -68.56 0.10
CA LYS A 3 39.94 -67.51 0.03
C LYS A 3 40.52 -66.12 -0.25
N SER A 4 41.79 -65.88 0.07
CA SER A 4 42.49 -64.63 -0.28
C SER A 4 42.80 -64.49 -1.78
N ILE A 5 42.94 -65.59 -2.52
CA ILE A 5 43.15 -65.55 -3.98
C ILE A 5 41.82 -65.27 -4.69
N GLN A 6 40.70 -65.82 -4.20
CA GLN A 6 39.38 -65.46 -4.72
C GLN A 6 39.03 -64.00 -4.44
N LEU A 7 39.39 -63.45 -3.28
CA LEU A 7 39.11 -62.05 -2.96
C LEU A 7 39.97 -61.07 -3.78
N MET A 8 41.24 -61.40 -4.06
CA MET A 8 42.09 -60.58 -4.96
C MET A 8 41.64 -60.65 -6.42
N ILE A 9 41.20 -61.83 -6.91
CA ILE A 9 40.67 -61.97 -8.26
C ILE A 9 39.33 -61.22 -8.40
N ILE A 10 38.47 -61.26 -7.38
CA ILE A 10 37.22 -60.48 -7.39
C ILE A 10 37.51 -58.97 -7.28
N LEU A 11 38.52 -58.52 -6.51
CA LEU A 11 38.89 -57.09 -6.46
C LEU A 11 39.52 -56.59 -7.77
N GLN A 12 40.25 -57.43 -8.51
CA GLN A 12 40.77 -57.09 -9.85
C GLN A 12 39.70 -57.13 -10.93
N ILE A 13 38.67 -57.97 -10.80
CA ILE A 13 37.55 -58.03 -11.75
C ILE A 13 36.53 -56.91 -11.51
N VAL A 14 36.36 -56.43 -10.27
CA VAL A 14 35.44 -55.32 -9.95
C VAL A 14 35.98 -53.95 -10.42
N ASN A 15 37.28 -53.84 -10.72
CA ASN A 15 37.88 -52.63 -11.32
C ASN A 15 38.05 -52.68 -12.84
N ILE A 16 37.54 -53.73 -13.50
CA ILE A 16 37.24 -53.65 -14.94
C ILE A 16 35.94 -52.84 -15.06
N PHE A 17 36.03 -51.54 -14.79
CA PHE A 17 35.06 -50.62 -15.36
C PHE A 17 35.11 -50.86 -16.86
N ALA A 18 33.97 -51.24 -17.44
CA ALA A 18 33.86 -51.44 -18.87
C ALA A 18 34.25 -50.11 -19.54
N VAL A 19 35.49 -50.04 -20.04
CA VAL A 19 35.93 -48.93 -20.89
C VAL A 19 34.97 -48.92 -22.05
N THR A 20 34.19 -47.85 -22.14
CA THR A 20 33.20 -47.69 -23.20
C THR A 20 33.81 -46.75 -24.23
N PRO A 21 34.42 -47.30 -25.30
CA PRO A 21 35.01 -46.47 -26.34
C PRO A 21 33.92 -45.63 -27.02
N GLY A 22 34.30 -44.43 -27.42
CA GLY A 22 33.44 -43.54 -28.19
C GLY A 22 33.18 -44.05 -29.61
N CYS A 23 32.27 -43.38 -30.29
CA CYS A 23 32.04 -43.54 -31.72
C CYS A 23 33.15 -42.87 -32.53
N ALA A 24 33.40 -43.39 -33.72
CA ALA A 24 34.33 -42.77 -34.66
C ALA A 24 33.81 -41.40 -35.13
N ILE A 25 34.70 -40.42 -35.18
CA ILE A 25 34.48 -39.07 -35.66
C ILE A 25 35.54 -38.68 -36.69
N THR A 26 35.20 -37.69 -37.51
CA THR A 26 36.13 -37.05 -38.43
C THR A 26 36.61 -35.73 -37.84
N CYS A 27 37.93 -35.58 -37.73
CA CYS A 27 38.58 -34.39 -37.20
C CYS A 27 39.11 -33.54 -38.35
N ILE A 28 38.97 -32.22 -38.24
CA ILE A 28 39.39 -31.30 -39.29
C ILE A 28 40.91 -31.11 -39.18
N PRO A 29 41.70 -31.48 -40.21
CA PRO A 29 43.15 -31.32 -40.19
C PRO A 29 43.51 -29.84 -40.06
N THR A 30 44.45 -29.51 -39.17
CA THR A 30 45.09 -28.19 -39.21
C THR A 30 46.19 -28.22 -40.29
N SER A 31 46.55 -27.06 -40.84
CA SER A 31 47.56 -26.92 -41.91
C SER A 31 48.97 -27.43 -41.55
N TYR A 32 49.17 -27.91 -40.32
CA TYR A 32 50.45 -28.42 -39.80
C TYR A 32 50.46 -29.95 -39.64
N ASP A 33 49.37 -30.65 -39.94
CA ASP A 33 49.25 -32.08 -39.63
C ASP A 33 49.43 -32.95 -40.89
N THR A 34 50.68 -33.36 -41.15
CA THR A 34 51.01 -34.32 -42.21
C THR A 34 51.00 -35.78 -41.71
N GLN A 35 50.54 -36.04 -40.49
CA GLN A 35 50.54 -37.39 -39.90
C GLN A 35 49.13 -37.96 -39.83
N ALA A 36 48.98 -39.22 -40.26
CA ALA A 36 47.70 -39.93 -40.33
C ALA A 36 47.20 -40.41 -38.95
N ASN A 37 47.07 -39.51 -37.98
CA ASN A 37 46.66 -39.84 -36.61
C ASN A 37 45.55 -38.91 -36.10
N CYS A 38 45.12 -39.10 -34.85
CA CYS A 38 44.03 -38.35 -34.23
C CYS A 38 44.44 -37.03 -33.56
N MET A 39 45.65 -36.51 -33.84
CA MET A 39 46.14 -35.29 -33.18
C MET A 39 45.27 -34.07 -33.46
N SER A 40 44.65 -33.98 -34.65
CA SER A 40 43.71 -32.90 -34.97
C SER A 40 42.44 -32.86 -34.09
N CYS A 41 42.08 -33.98 -33.44
CA CYS A 41 40.99 -34.05 -32.47
C CYS A 41 41.38 -33.54 -31.07
N GLU A 42 42.69 -33.41 -30.84
CA GLU A 42 43.30 -33.13 -29.54
C GLU A 42 44.30 -31.97 -29.68
N PRO A 43 43.79 -30.73 -29.78
CA PRO A 43 44.62 -29.56 -30.11
C PRO A 43 45.59 -29.16 -28.99
N ASP A 44 45.42 -29.68 -27.77
CA ASP A 44 46.34 -29.48 -26.65
C ASP A 44 47.30 -30.68 -26.54
N PRO A 45 48.60 -30.53 -26.82
CA PRO A 45 49.57 -31.62 -26.71
C PRO A 45 49.93 -31.99 -25.26
N SER A 46 49.42 -31.24 -24.26
CA SER A 46 49.70 -31.47 -22.84
C SER A 46 48.73 -32.44 -22.16
N VAL A 47 47.67 -32.88 -22.85
CA VAL A 47 46.75 -33.91 -22.35
C VAL A 47 47.22 -35.32 -22.64
N GLU A 48 46.80 -36.26 -21.78
CA GLU A 48 46.92 -37.68 -22.04
C GLU A 48 46.07 -38.05 -23.26
N LYS A 49 46.65 -38.74 -24.25
CA LYS A 49 46.01 -39.03 -25.55
C LYS A 49 44.58 -39.55 -25.38
N LEU A 50 43.62 -38.68 -25.65
CA LEU A 50 42.20 -38.97 -25.49
C LEU A 50 41.63 -39.75 -26.68
N PHE A 51 42.21 -39.59 -27.87
CA PHE A 51 41.74 -40.21 -29.10
C PHE A 51 42.68 -41.31 -29.62
N ALA A 52 42.09 -42.38 -30.16
CA ALA A 52 42.78 -43.41 -30.91
C ALA A 52 42.06 -43.70 -32.23
N GLY A 53 42.82 -44.03 -33.28
CA GLY A 53 42.25 -44.34 -34.58
C GLY A 53 43.31 -44.50 -35.68
N PRO A 54 42.97 -45.16 -36.79
CA PRO A 54 43.91 -45.40 -37.89
C PRO A 54 44.12 -44.19 -38.82
N SER A 55 43.31 -43.13 -38.70
CA SER A 55 43.39 -41.94 -39.56
C SER A 55 42.59 -40.75 -38.99
N PRO A 56 42.82 -39.50 -39.44
CA PRO A 56 42.09 -38.31 -38.98
C PRO A 56 40.58 -38.32 -39.23
N VAL A 57 40.10 -39.17 -40.15
CA VAL A 57 38.67 -39.31 -40.48
C VAL A 57 37.97 -40.41 -39.68
N ASN A 58 38.72 -41.16 -38.86
CA ASN A 58 38.23 -42.33 -38.12
C ASN A 58 38.87 -42.39 -36.73
N CYS A 59 38.59 -41.39 -35.91
CA CYS A 59 39.13 -41.26 -34.55
C CYS A 59 38.04 -41.47 -33.51
N SER A 60 38.31 -42.17 -32.42
CA SER A 60 37.36 -42.38 -31.32
C SER A 60 38.03 -42.10 -29.99
N VAL A 61 37.27 -41.52 -29.05
CA VAL A 61 37.70 -41.37 -27.66
C VAL A 61 37.91 -42.75 -27.04
N ILE A 62 39.06 -42.94 -26.37
CA ILE A 62 39.47 -44.24 -25.82
C ILE A 62 38.55 -44.67 -24.67
N ASP A 63 38.15 -43.72 -23.81
CA ASP A 63 37.31 -44.00 -22.65
C ASP A 63 36.32 -42.87 -22.36
N CYS A 64 35.06 -43.02 -22.75
CA CYS A 64 34.04 -42.02 -22.46
C CYS A 64 33.58 -41.99 -20.99
N SER A 65 34.08 -42.88 -20.13
CA SER A 65 33.71 -42.93 -18.71
C SER A 65 34.58 -42.04 -17.81
N ALA A 66 35.72 -41.57 -18.30
CA ALA A 66 36.57 -40.63 -17.59
C ALA A 66 35.98 -39.21 -17.62
N LYS A 67 35.83 -38.57 -16.46
CA LYS A 67 35.55 -37.12 -16.39
C LYS A 67 36.80 -36.37 -16.84
N PHE A 68 36.87 -36.06 -18.12
CA PHE A 68 37.96 -35.26 -18.66
C PHE A 68 37.87 -33.84 -18.10
N HIS A 69 38.92 -33.39 -17.43
CA HIS A 69 39.05 -32.00 -16.99
C HIS A 69 39.22 -31.03 -18.18
N GLN A 70 39.29 -31.53 -19.41
CA GLN A 70 39.47 -30.78 -20.65
C GLN A 70 38.56 -31.36 -21.74
N LEU A 71 37.28 -31.01 -21.68
CA LEU A 71 36.31 -31.36 -22.73
C LEU A 71 36.50 -30.45 -23.95
N ASN A 72 36.25 -30.99 -25.14
CA ASN A 72 36.16 -30.23 -26.38
C ASN A 72 35.04 -30.83 -27.27
N GLY A 73 34.65 -30.12 -28.34
CA GLY A 73 33.54 -30.55 -29.21
C GLY A 73 33.71 -31.96 -29.80
N TYR A 74 34.95 -32.34 -30.14
CA TYR A 74 35.24 -33.69 -30.63
C TYR A 74 35.01 -34.78 -29.57
N VAL A 75 35.34 -34.51 -28.31
CA VAL A 75 35.14 -35.47 -27.20
C VAL A 75 33.65 -35.71 -26.98
N CYS A 76 32.87 -34.63 -26.89
CA CYS A 76 31.41 -34.70 -26.73
C CYS A 76 30.76 -35.48 -27.89
N GLN A 77 31.15 -35.17 -29.12
CA GLN A 77 30.59 -35.80 -30.31
C GLN A 77 30.95 -37.29 -30.42
N SER A 78 32.20 -37.66 -30.09
CA SER A 78 32.65 -39.05 -30.06
C SER A 78 31.87 -39.87 -29.01
N CYS A 79 31.59 -39.29 -27.84
CA CYS A 79 30.93 -40.01 -26.76
C CYS A 79 29.39 -40.03 -26.79
N LYS A 80 28.77 -39.36 -27.78
CA LYS A 80 27.31 -39.19 -27.91
C LYS A 80 26.46 -40.47 -27.76
N GLY A 81 26.98 -41.62 -28.20
CA GLY A 81 26.27 -42.92 -28.16
C GLY A 81 26.06 -43.52 -26.77
N LEU A 82 26.67 -42.95 -25.72
CA LEU A 82 26.69 -43.48 -24.36
C LEU A 82 25.85 -42.65 -23.37
N ASN A 83 24.78 -41.99 -23.85
CA ASN A 83 24.00 -40.98 -23.13
C ASN A 83 24.78 -39.72 -22.74
N LEU A 84 25.94 -39.49 -23.35
CA LEU A 84 26.61 -38.20 -23.28
C LEU A 84 26.05 -37.26 -24.35
N SER A 85 26.06 -35.99 -24.02
CA SER A 85 25.71 -34.86 -24.86
C SER A 85 26.56 -34.75 -26.14
N ALA A 86 26.03 -34.16 -27.21
CA ALA A 86 26.63 -34.16 -28.55
C ALA A 86 27.59 -33.00 -28.85
N PHE A 87 27.45 -31.89 -28.14
CA PHE A 87 28.16 -30.65 -28.43
C PHE A 87 28.91 -30.17 -27.21
N TYR A 88 30.01 -29.44 -27.41
CA TYR A 88 30.72 -28.81 -26.31
C TYR A 88 30.25 -27.38 -26.11
N ASP A 89 29.87 -27.03 -24.87
CA ASP A 89 29.59 -25.66 -24.46
C ASP A 89 30.82 -25.10 -23.70
N PRO A 90 31.57 -24.15 -24.32
CA PRO A 90 32.74 -23.55 -23.70
C PRO A 90 32.45 -22.76 -22.42
N ILE A 91 31.19 -22.38 -22.16
CA ILE A 91 30.79 -21.54 -21.03
C ILE A 91 30.62 -22.40 -19.78
N THR A 92 29.93 -23.53 -19.92
CA THR A 92 29.79 -24.50 -18.83
C THR A 92 31.00 -25.41 -18.71
N ASN A 93 31.89 -25.40 -19.72
CA ASN A 93 32.99 -26.35 -19.87
C ASN A 93 32.47 -27.79 -19.80
N ASP A 94 31.35 -28.05 -20.47
CA ASP A 94 30.62 -29.32 -20.40
C ASP A 94 29.99 -29.70 -21.74
N CYS A 95 29.61 -30.96 -21.90
CA CYS A 95 28.90 -31.43 -23.08
C CYS A 95 27.38 -31.17 -22.94
N VAL A 96 26.75 -30.58 -23.96
CA VAL A 96 25.29 -30.35 -24.04
C VAL A 96 24.61 -31.12 -25.20
N ILE A 97 23.38 -31.61 -24.99
CA ILE A 97 22.62 -32.39 -26.00
C ILE A 97 22.22 -31.49 -27.18
N GLN A 98 22.05 -30.21 -26.91
CA GLN A 98 21.64 -29.19 -27.87
C GLN A 98 22.32 -27.88 -27.50
N CYS A 99 22.92 -27.19 -28.48
CA CYS A 99 23.46 -25.87 -28.25
C CYS A 99 22.33 -24.85 -28.00
N PRO A 100 22.53 -23.83 -27.14
CA PRO A 100 21.50 -22.84 -26.80
C PRO A 100 20.78 -22.22 -28.01
N ASP A 101 21.50 -22.02 -29.11
CA ASP A 101 20.99 -21.43 -30.36
C ASP A 101 21.01 -22.37 -31.57
N ASN A 102 21.17 -23.69 -31.36
CA ASN A 102 21.39 -24.68 -32.42
C ASN A 102 22.55 -24.38 -33.38
N SER A 103 23.42 -23.43 -33.02
CA SER A 103 24.53 -22.99 -33.85
C SER A 103 25.79 -23.71 -33.38
N ILE A 104 26.51 -24.32 -34.32
CA ILE A 104 27.72 -25.10 -34.06
C ILE A 104 28.82 -24.69 -35.03
N ASP A 105 30.06 -24.71 -34.57
CA ASP A 105 31.20 -24.59 -35.45
C ASP A 105 31.53 -25.96 -36.05
N ASP A 106 32.47 -25.95 -36.99
CA ASP A 106 32.93 -27.13 -37.70
C ASP A 106 33.62 -28.16 -36.77
N LYS A 107 33.87 -27.78 -35.51
CA LYS A 107 34.51 -28.60 -34.46
C LYS A 107 33.52 -29.02 -33.38
N TYR A 108 32.21 -28.92 -33.62
CA TYR A 108 31.14 -29.29 -32.69
C TYR A 108 31.11 -28.47 -31.39
N ASN A 109 31.70 -27.28 -31.40
CA ASN A 109 31.54 -26.32 -30.31
C ASN A 109 30.26 -25.52 -30.56
N CYS A 110 29.53 -25.23 -29.50
CA CYS A 110 28.40 -24.32 -29.59
C CYS A 110 28.88 -22.92 -30.00
N LEU A 111 28.36 -22.44 -31.13
CA LEU A 111 28.53 -21.04 -31.55
C LEU A 111 27.52 -20.19 -30.79
N ARG A 112 28.02 -19.12 -30.17
CA ARG A 112 27.18 -18.15 -29.49
C ARG A 112 26.77 -17.07 -30.48
N ILE A 113 25.49 -17.04 -30.85
CA ILE A 113 24.93 -15.94 -31.64
C ILE A 113 24.32 -14.96 -30.65
N ALA A 114 25.00 -13.82 -30.43
CA ALA A 114 24.45 -12.77 -29.58
C ALA A 114 23.02 -12.42 -30.02
N LYS A 115 22.07 -12.50 -29.09
CA LYS A 115 20.66 -12.18 -29.34
C LYS A 115 20.39 -10.76 -28.87
N PRO A 116 20.53 -9.74 -29.73
CA PRO A 116 20.32 -8.36 -29.29
C PRO A 116 18.88 -8.19 -28.78
N GLY A 117 18.75 -7.42 -27.71
CA GLY A 117 17.45 -7.12 -27.12
C GLY A 117 16.59 -6.19 -27.99
N ALA A 118 15.39 -5.91 -27.50
CA ALA A 118 14.56 -4.82 -27.99
C ALA A 118 15.14 -3.46 -27.59
N ASN A 119 14.83 -2.44 -28.39
CA ASN A 119 15.17 -1.05 -28.12
C ASN A 119 14.42 -0.54 -26.88
N ILE A 120 15.14 0.16 -26.00
CA ILE A 120 14.60 0.75 -24.76
C ILE A 120 15.04 2.20 -24.59
N ASN A 121 14.23 2.98 -23.88
CA ASN A 121 14.50 4.39 -23.60
C ASN A 121 15.21 4.54 -22.25
N CYS A 122 16.54 4.58 -22.27
CA CYS A 122 17.36 4.78 -21.08
C CYS A 122 18.70 5.48 -21.36
N GLY A 123 18.96 5.86 -22.61
CA GLY A 123 20.16 6.59 -22.98
C GLY A 123 20.11 8.06 -22.54
N SER A 124 21.29 8.67 -22.44
CA SER A 124 21.45 10.11 -22.22
C SER A 124 21.97 10.79 -23.49
N THR A 125 21.52 12.03 -23.71
CA THR A 125 22.00 12.94 -24.75
C THR A 125 23.06 13.93 -24.25
N ASP A 126 23.57 13.73 -23.02
CA ASP A 126 24.60 14.58 -22.45
C ASP A 126 25.95 14.33 -23.16
N GLY A 127 26.22 15.07 -24.24
CA GLY A 127 27.46 15.00 -25.01
C GLY A 127 27.27 15.09 -26.53
N ALA A 128 28.37 15.10 -27.29
CA ALA A 128 28.37 15.16 -28.76
C ALA A 128 27.92 13.84 -29.43
N GLN A 129 27.90 12.74 -28.68
CA GLN A 129 27.38 11.42 -29.06
C GLN A 129 26.53 10.91 -27.90
N GLY A 130 25.38 10.29 -28.17
CA GLY A 130 24.53 9.76 -27.10
C GLY A 130 25.17 8.55 -26.41
N SER A 131 24.72 8.23 -25.19
CA SER A 131 25.28 7.14 -24.37
C SER A 131 24.19 6.31 -23.68
N CYS A 132 24.53 5.12 -23.18
CA CYS A 132 23.62 4.25 -22.42
C CYS A 132 23.82 4.33 -20.90
N THR A 133 24.36 5.45 -20.40
CA THR A 133 24.67 5.63 -18.97
C THR A 133 23.43 5.62 -18.08
N GLY A 134 22.25 5.96 -18.59
CA GLY A 134 20.99 5.87 -17.85
C GLY A 134 20.37 4.47 -17.79
N CYS A 135 20.95 3.47 -18.48
CA CYS A 135 20.44 2.09 -18.52
C CYS A 135 20.87 1.23 -17.32
N GLY A 136 21.59 1.81 -16.36
CA GLY A 136 22.00 1.11 -15.15
C GLY A 136 22.66 2.02 -14.12
N SER A 137 22.69 1.58 -12.86
CA SER A 137 23.33 2.28 -11.75
C SER A 137 24.84 2.07 -11.66
N SER A 138 25.40 1.13 -12.44
CA SER A 138 26.83 0.84 -12.50
C SER A 138 27.30 0.75 -13.94
N SER A 139 28.58 1.10 -14.17
CA SER A 139 29.22 0.96 -15.49
C SER A 139 29.18 -0.47 -16.01
N SER A 140 29.26 -1.48 -15.13
CA SER A 140 29.14 -2.89 -15.50
C SER A 140 27.81 -3.21 -16.18
N ILE A 141 26.70 -2.69 -15.66
CA ILE A 141 25.38 -2.90 -16.28
C ILE A 141 25.24 -2.05 -17.55
N GLN A 142 25.70 -0.80 -17.51
CA GLN A 142 25.63 0.12 -18.66
C GLN A 142 26.38 -0.43 -19.88
N ASN A 143 27.53 -1.10 -19.66
CA ASN A 143 28.34 -1.71 -20.71
C ASN A 143 27.65 -2.89 -21.43
N PHE A 144 26.57 -3.44 -20.88
CA PHE A 144 25.77 -4.43 -21.57
C PHE A 144 24.80 -3.83 -22.59
N PHE A 145 24.77 -2.50 -22.74
CA PHE A 145 23.92 -1.82 -23.71
C PHE A 145 24.75 -1.14 -24.80
N THR A 146 24.26 -1.22 -26.04
CA THR A 146 24.75 -0.47 -27.19
C THR A 146 23.83 0.72 -27.45
N TRP A 147 24.42 1.91 -27.63
CA TRP A 147 23.68 3.10 -28.02
C TRP A 147 23.25 2.99 -29.49
N ILE A 148 21.98 3.30 -29.75
CA ILE A 148 21.40 3.25 -31.10
C ILE A 148 21.20 4.66 -31.65
N SER A 149 20.44 5.50 -30.94
CA SER A 149 20.16 6.89 -31.35
C SER A 149 19.45 7.65 -30.23
N GLY A 150 19.74 8.93 -30.02
CA GLY A 150 19.07 9.75 -29.01
C GLY A 150 19.13 9.09 -27.63
N ILE A 151 17.97 8.85 -27.01
CA ILE A 151 17.82 8.14 -25.72
C ILE A 151 17.63 6.62 -25.87
N ILE A 152 17.77 6.08 -27.08
CA ILE A 152 17.50 4.66 -27.39
C ILE A 152 18.78 3.85 -27.24
N CYS A 153 18.68 2.82 -26.41
CA CYS A 153 19.71 1.82 -26.17
C CYS A 153 19.16 0.41 -26.37
N ARG A 154 20.05 -0.56 -26.58
CA ARG A 154 19.69 -1.95 -26.80
C ARG A 154 20.62 -2.87 -26.04
N PHE A 155 20.08 -3.85 -25.30
CA PHE A 155 20.91 -4.84 -24.62
C PHE A 155 21.65 -5.71 -25.63
N ASN A 156 22.93 -6.00 -25.37
CA ASN A 156 23.83 -6.58 -26.37
C ASN A 156 23.53 -8.04 -26.64
N ASP A 157 23.20 -8.81 -25.60
CA ASP A 157 23.01 -10.25 -25.75
C ASP A 157 22.10 -10.86 -24.68
N CYS A 158 20.86 -11.12 -25.07
CA CYS A 158 19.84 -11.75 -24.25
C CYS A 158 20.01 -13.25 -24.10
N SER A 159 20.92 -13.92 -24.84
CA SER A 159 21.16 -15.36 -24.70
C SER A 159 21.81 -15.74 -23.36
N ILE A 160 22.40 -14.77 -22.65
CA ILE A 160 23.09 -14.99 -21.38
C ILE A 160 22.62 -14.02 -20.31
N ALA A 161 22.31 -14.58 -19.13
CA ALA A 161 22.06 -13.78 -17.94
C ALA A 161 23.39 -13.37 -17.29
N PRO A 162 23.71 -12.06 -17.18
CA PRO A 162 24.85 -11.61 -16.40
C PRO A 162 24.61 -11.85 -14.91
N SER A 163 25.67 -11.83 -14.11
CA SER A 163 25.59 -11.98 -12.65
C SER A 163 24.78 -10.88 -11.95
N SER A 164 24.60 -9.73 -12.60
CA SER A 164 23.75 -8.63 -12.15
C SER A 164 23.05 -7.98 -13.34
N TYR A 165 21.74 -7.76 -13.21
CA TYR A 165 20.89 -7.11 -14.20
C TYR A 165 19.78 -6.29 -13.52
N ASN A 166 19.02 -5.52 -14.30
CA ASN A 166 17.97 -4.62 -13.79
C ASN A 166 16.72 -4.63 -14.70
N GLY A 167 15.76 -3.74 -14.41
CA GLY A 167 14.53 -3.62 -15.18
C GLY A 167 14.71 -3.33 -16.67
N TYR A 168 15.73 -2.54 -17.04
CA TYR A 168 16.04 -2.28 -18.44
C TYR A 168 16.45 -3.55 -19.19
N VAL A 169 17.21 -4.44 -18.55
CA VAL A 169 17.60 -5.75 -19.12
C VAL A 169 16.37 -6.64 -19.28
N CYS A 170 15.55 -6.79 -18.23
CA CYS A 170 14.31 -7.57 -18.31
C CYS A 170 13.41 -7.07 -19.44
N LYS A 171 13.24 -5.75 -19.54
CA LYS A 171 12.42 -5.13 -20.59
C LYS A 171 13.00 -5.35 -21.99
N SER A 172 14.31 -5.19 -22.15
CA SER A 172 14.98 -5.35 -23.44
C SER A 172 14.97 -6.81 -23.91
N CYS A 173 15.10 -7.78 -23.02
CA CYS A 173 15.20 -9.20 -23.40
C CYS A 173 13.89 -9.98 -23.39
N PHE A 174 12.81 -9.42 -22.84
CA PHE A 174 11.51 -10.09 -22.82
C PHE A 174 11.01 -10.35 -24.25
N GLN A 175 10.54 -11.59 -24.50
CA GLN A 175 10.06 -12.08 -25.80
C GLN A 175 11.09 -12.07 -26.94
N VAL A 176 12.37 -11.89 -26.65
CA VAL A 176 13.43 -12.12 -27.64
C VAL A 176 13.59 -13.63 -27.85
N GLU A 177 13.45 -14.09 -29.09
CA GLU A 177 13.65 -15.49 -29.44
C GLU A 177 15.08 -15.94 -29.14
N GLY A 178 15.23 -17.05 -28.41
CA GLY A 178 16.54 -17.54 -27.94
C GLY A 178 17.11 -16.78 -26.72
N ALA A 179 16.32 -15.94 -26.05
CA ALA A 179 16.75 -15.33 -24.79
C ALA A 179 16.88 -16.37 -23.67
N HIS A 180 17.81 -16.11 -22.75
CA HIS A 180 18.01 -16.89 -21.53
C HIS A 180 16.69 -17.00 -20.74
N ALA A 181 16.43 -18.18 -20.15
CA ALA A 181 15.18 -18.46 -19.45
C ALA A 181 14.83 -17.42 -18.36
N THR A 182 15.86 -16.84 -17.71
CA THR A 182 15.72 -15.74 -16.75
C THR A 182 14.92 -14.56 -17.29
N PHE A 183 15.07 -14.21 -18.57
CA PHE A 183 14.41 -13.06 -19.18
C PHE A 183 13.06 -13.39 -19.79
N ALA A 184 12.78 -14.67 -20.07
CA ALA A 184 11.50 -15.13 -20.59
C ALA A 184 10.34 -14.94 -19.60
N ALA A 185 10.65 -14.82 -18.30
CA ALA A 185 9.66 -14.72 -17.23
C ALA A 185 8.87 -13.40 -17.21
N GLY A 186 9.38 -12.30 -17.79
CA GLY A 186 8.61 -11.07 -17.93
C GLY A 186 9.41 -9.78 -18.11
N THR A 187 8.68 -8.67 -18.31
CA THR A 187 9.26 -7.35 -18.60
C THR A 187 9.79 -6.59 -17.39
N TYR A 188 9.37 -6.95 -16.18
CA TYR A 188 9.66 -6.16 -14.97
C TYR A 188 10.72 -6.84 -14.11
N TYR A 189 11.57 -6.05 -13.48
CA TYR A 189 12.57 -6.56 -12.55
C TYR A 189 12.07 -6.50 -11.11
N ASN A 190 12.12 -7.63 -10.41
CA ASN A 190 11.80 -7.75 -9.01
C ASN A 190 13.07 -7.68 -8.15
N PRO A 191 13.36 -6.56 -7.47
CA PRO A 191 14.54 -6.45 -6.63
C PRO A 191 14.50 -7.36 -5.39
N PHE A 192 13.31 -7.82 -4.97
CA PHE A 192 13.14 -8.69 -3.80
C PHE A 192 13.54 -10.15 -4.08
N THR A 193 13.47 -10.58 -5.33
CA THR A 193 13.83 -11.96 -5.75
C THR A 193 14.96 -11.99 -6.77
N ASN A 194 15.48 -10.83 -7.18
CA ASN A 194 16.50 -10.67 -8.21
C ASN A 194 16.13 -11.44 -9.51
N SER A 195 14.90 -11.23 -10.00
CA SER A 195 14.36 -11.96 -11.16
C SER A 195 13.50 -11.08 -12.05
N CYS A 196 13.36 -11.45 -13.33
CA CYS A 196 12.39 -10.85 -14.23
C CYS A 196 11.02 -11.52 -14.05
N ILE A 197 9.94 -10.73 -14.09
CA ILE A 197 8.57 -11.16 -13.81
C ILE A 197 7.57 -10.42 -14.70
N SER A 198 6.45 -11.08 -15.02
CA SER A 198 5.44 -10.56 -15.94
C SER A 198 4.51 -9.53 -15.28
N GLN A 199 4.37 -9.58 -13.96
CA GLN A 199 3.58 -8.65 -13.15
C GLN A 199 4.26 -8.41 -11.82
N CYS A 200 4.39 -7.15 -11.41
CA CYS A 200 4.93 -6.80 -10.10
C CYS A 200 4.12 -7.45 -8.96
N PRO A 201 4.77 -7.94 -7.88
CA PRO A 201 4.07 -8.50 -6.73
C PRO A 201 3.03 -7.54 -6.16
N ILE A 202 2.00 -8.09 -5.50
CA ILE A 202 0.97 -7.33 -4.81
C ILE A 202 1.62 -6.28 -3.89
N GLY A 203 1.18 -5.02 -4.00
CA GLY A 203 1.75 -3.88 -3.24
C GLY A 203 2.93 -3.18 -3.93
N THR A 204 3.37 -3.64 -5.10
CA THR A 204 4.46 -3.03 -5.87
C THR A 204 4.03 -2.75 -7.31
N TYR A 205 4.67 -1.77 -7.95
CA TYR A 205 4.37 -1.31 -9.30
C TYR A 205 5.68 -0.96 -10.01
N PRO A 206 5.73 -1.09 -11.35
CA PRO A 206 6.93 -0.78 -12.09
C PRO A 206 7.18 0.73 -12.13
N ASP A 207 8.41 1.15 -11.86
CA ASP A 207 8.87 2.51 -12.10
C ASP A 207 9.23 2.74 -13.58
N LYS A 208 9.75 3.93 -13.91
CA LYS A 208 10.22 4.25 -15.27
C LYS A 208 11.37 3.37 -15.74
N SER A 209 12.09 2.77 -14.81
CA SER A 209 13.22 1.86 -15.03
C SER A 209 12.76 0.40 -15.15
N TYR A 210 11.45 0.14 -15.21
CA TYR A 210 10.83 -1.19 -15.23
C TYR A 210 11.15 -2.04 -13.99
N THR A 211 11.54 -1.39 -12.88
CA THR A 211 11.81 -2.06 -11.61
C THR A 211 10.56 -1.99 -10.75
N CYS A 212 10.12 -3.13 -10.23
CA CYS A 212 9.03 -3.20 -9.28
C CYS A 212 9.46 -2.52 -7.98
N GLN A 213 8.82 -1.40 -7.69
CA GLN A 213 9.01 -0.64 -6.46
C GLN A 213 7.71 -0.64 -5.70
N GLN A 214 7.79 -0.54 -4.38
CA GLN A 214 6.58 -0.38 -3.58
C GLN A 214 5.86 0.89 -4.04
N MET A 215 4.56 0.80 -4.37
CA MET A 215 3.81 2.02 -4.68
C MET A 215 3.79 2.86 -3.42
N VAL A 216 4.20 4.10 -3.54
CA VAL A 216 3.79 5.13 -2.61
C VAL A 216 2.36 5.49 -3.02
N ASN A 217 1.37 4.64 -2.68
CA ASN A 217 -0.05 5.01 -2.80
C ASN A 217 -0.35 5.99 -1.67
N SER A 218 0.27 7.16 -1.80
CA SER A 218 0.33 8.10 -0.70
C SER A 218 -1.03 8.69 -0.47
N GLY A 219 -1.37 8.87 0.80
CA GLY A 219 -2.59 9.57 1.16
C GLY A 219 -2.52 11.07 0.84
N ASP A 220 -3.63 11.74 1.09
CA ASP A 220 -3.74 13.19 1.09
C ASP A 220 -2.95 13.79 2.26
N LEU A 221 -2.58 15.06 2.12
CA LEU A 221 -1.88 15.82 3.17
C LEU A 221 -2.76 16.00 4.41
N VAL A 222 -2.15 15.82 5.58
CA VAL A 222 -2.71 16.11 6.90
C VAL A 222 -1.80 17.08 7.66
N SER A 223 -2.40 18.06 8.34
CA SER A 223 -1.69 19.14 9.04
C SER A 223 -1.21 18.71 10.44
N CYS A 224 -0.42 17.64 10.49
CA CYS A 224 0.18 17.09 11.71
C CYS A 224 1.72 17.10 11.67
N GLY A 225 2.32 17.77 10.68
CA GLY A 225 3.76 17.98 10.63
C GLY A 225 4.23 19.13 11.54
N THR A 226 5.52 19.16 11.82
CA THR A 226 6.20 20.30 12.44
C THR A 226 7.08 21.01 11.40
N VAL A 227 7.13 22.35 11.49
CA VAL A 227 8.05 23.17 10.70
C VAL A 227 9.48 22.90 11.21
N GLY A 228 10.42 22.58 10.33
CA GLY A 228 11.83 22.40 10.69
C GLY A 228 12.78 22.73 9.54
N ILE A 229 13.90 23.38 9.84
CA ILE A 229 15.03 23.63 8.92
C ILE A 229 16.09 22.56 9.24
N PRO A 230 16.56 21.70 8.32
CA PRO A 230 16.24 21.57 6.89
C PRO A 230 15.22 20.44 6.55
N GLN A 231 14.74 19.68 7.54
CA GLN A 231 13.66 18.70 7.38
C GLN A 231 12.73 18.78 8.61
N GLY A 232 11.42 18.84 8.39
CA GLY A 232 10.42 18.72 9.47
C GLY A 232 10.10 17.26 9.80
N THR A 233 9.22 17.02 10.78
CA THR A 233 8.83 15.67 11.22
C THR A 233 7.32 15.46 11.25
N CYS A 234 6.88 14.20 11.29
CA CYS A 234 5.47 13.80 11.40
C CYS A 234 5.10 13.32 12.81
N ASN A 235 5.83 13.78 13.83
CA ASN A 235 5.70 13.27 15.19
C ASN A 235 4.35 13.58 15.83
N ARG A 236 3.61 14.59 15.33
CA ARG A 236 2.25 14.91 15.83
C ARG A 236 1.15 14.13 15.10
N CYS A 237 1.50 13.31 14.11
CA CYS A 237 0.52 12.53 13.36
C CYS A 237 0.02 11.29 14.12
N GLY A 238 0.70 10.89 15.20
CA GLY A 238 0.25 9.80 16.07
C GLY A 238 0.99 9.78 17.42
N SER A 239 0.40 9.09 18.40
CA SER A 239 0.93 8.98 19.76
C SER A 239 2.06 7.96 19.91
N THR A 240 2.32 7.13 18.89
CA THR A 240 3.36 6.10 18.89
C THR A 240 4.26 6.22 17.68
N GLN A 241 5.53 5.81 17.82
CA GLN A 241 6.49 5.80 16.71
C GLN A 241 6.01 4.92 15.55
N ALA A 242 5.32 3.81 15.86
CA ALA A 242 4.75 2.92 14.86
C ALA A 242 3.76 3.64 13.93
N ILE A 243 2.89 4.49 14.49
CA ILE A 243 1.96 5.31 13.70
C ILE A 243 2.69 6.45 13.00
N GLN A 244 3.62 7.13 13.67
CA GLN A 244 4.38 8.24 13.08
C GLN A 244 5.19 7.80 11.86
N ASN A 245 5.76 6.59 11.88
CA ASN A 245 6.52 6.00 10.76
C ASN A 245 5.66 5.67 9.54
N LEU A 246 4.33 5.70 9.65
CA LEU A 246 3.43 5.53 8.50
C LEU A 246 3.40 6.78 7.61
N PHE A 247 3.90 7.92 8.11
CA PHE A 247 3.83 9.21 7.44
C PHE A 247 5.16 9.64 6.85
N GLN A 248 5.07 10.34 5.72
CA GLN A 248 6.15 11.08 5.08
C GLN A 248 5.86 12.57 5.17
N TRP A 249 6.88 13.33 5.59
CA TRP A 249 6.82 14.80 5.68
C TRP A 249 6.83 15.45 4.30
N ASP A 250 6.07 16.54 4.15
CA ASP A 250 6.13 17.45 3.00
C ASP A 250 6.82 18.77 3.38
N SER A 251 7.39 19.47 2.40
CA SER A 251 8.12 20.72 2.62
C SER A 251 7.27 21.87 3.19
N ASN A 252 5.95 21.70 3.32
CA ASN A 252 4.99 22.69 3.79
C ASN A 252 4.48 22.38 5.21
N SER A 253 5.20 21.55 5.97
CA SER A 253 4.84 21.16 7.34
C SER A 253 3.56 20.31 7.45
N ASN A 254 3.16 19.68 6.35
CA ASN A 254 2.16 18.63 6.37
C ASN A 254 2.84 17.27 6.29
N CYS A 255 2.03 16.23 6.48
CA CYS A 255 2.45 14.85 6.35
C CYS A 255 1.43 14.09 5.51
N LYS A 256 1.84 13.02 4.85
CA LYS A 256 0.95 12.10 4.14
C LYS A 256 1.32 10.67 4.45
N ILE A 257 0.34 9.77 4.45
CA ILE A 257 0.63 8.34 4.56
C ILE A 257 1.46 7.87 3.37
N ILE A 258 2.47 7.03 3.64
CA ILE A 258 3.37 6.48 2.62
C ILE A 258 2.62 5.50 1.71
N ASP A 259 1.84 4.59 2.29
CA ASP A 259 1.12 3.57 1.54
C ASP A 259 -0.26 3.29 2.14
N CYS A 260 -1.30 3.79 1.46
CA CYS A 260 -2.69 3.56 1.82
C CYS A 260 -3.22 2.19 1.37
N SER A 261 -2.43 1.38 0.66
CA SER A 261 -2.87 0.08 0.15
C SER A 261 -2.83 -1.02 1.20
N ILE A 262 -2.17 -0.77 2.34
CA ILE A 262 -1.98 -1.73 3.42
C ILE A 262 -2.63 -1.18 4.69
N VAL A 263 -3.47 -1.99 5.33
CA VAL A 263 -4.01 -1.65 6.66
C VAL A 263 -2.97 -2.05 7.71
N PRO A 264 -2.35 -1.10 8.43
CA PRO A 264 -1.38 -1.43 9.45
C PRO A 264 -2.10 -2.00 10.69
N PRO A 265 -1.37 -2.71 11.58
CA PRO A 265 -1.95 -3.25 12.82
C PRO A 265 -2.52 -2.17 13.74
N PHE A 266 -1.97 -0.95 13.67
CA PHE A 266 -2.39 0.21 14.47
C PHE A 266 -2.49 1.44 13.57
N TYR A 267 -3.61 2.16 13.64
CA TYR A 267 -3.84 3.41 12.91
C TYR A 267 -4.76 4.34 13.70
N ASN A 268 -4.93 5.59 13.23
CA ASN A 268 -5.70 6.63 13.91
C ASN A 268 -6.44 7.54 12.91
N GLY A 269 -7.03 8.64 13.41
CA GLY A 269 -7.78 9.61 12.61
C GLY A 269 -6.98 10.23 11.46
N ASN A 270 -5.69 10.54 11.66
CA ASN A 270 -4.83 11.07 10.60
C ASN A 270 -4.60 10.05 9.48
N VAL A 271 -4.50 8.76 9.80
CA VAL A 271 -4.39 7.68 8.80
C VAL A 271 -5.69 7.57 8.00
N CYS A 272 -6.85 7.51 8.67
CA CYS A 272 -8.16 7.46 8.01
C CYS A 272 -8.36 8.65 7.08
N LYS A 273 -8.10 9.86 7.56
CA LYS A 273 -8.22 11.09 6.78
C LYS A 273 -7.30 11.12 5.57
N SER A 274 -6.03 10.78 5.74
CA SER A 274 -5.04 10.77 4.67
C SER A 274 -5.41 9.74 3.60
N CYS A 275 -5.86 8.55 3.96
CA CYS A 275 -6.11 7.47 3.00
C CYS A 275 -7.52 7.43 2.39
N TYR A 276 -8.50 8.15 2.95
CA TYR A 276 -9.90 8.05 2.55
C TYR A 276 -10.16 8.24 1.05
N LYS A 277 -9.43 9.17 0.41
CA LYS A 277 -9.61 9.51 -1.02
C LYS A 277 -8.53 8.94 -1.94
N ALA A 278 -7.55 8.20 -1.40
CA ALA A 278 -6.50 7.62 -2.23
C ALA A 278 -7.09 6.53 -3.15
N ALA A 279 -6.82 6.65 -4.45
CA ALA A 279 -7.48 5.85 -5.51
C ALA A 279 -7.40 4.34 -5.24
N ASN A 280 -6.22 3.87 -4.81
CA ASN A 280 -5.95 2.45 -4.57
C ASN A 280 -5.90 2.09 -3.07
N ALA A 281 -6.50 2.90 -2.19
CA ALA A 281 -6.50 2.63 -0.75
C ALA A 281 -7.16 1.27 -0.42
N ALA A 282 -6.68 0.63 0.65
CA ALA A 282 -7.33 -0.53 1.24
C ALA A 282 -8.80 -0.23 1.57
N SER A 283 -9.67 -1.23 1.42
CA SER A 283 -11.12 -1.08 1.61
C SER A 283 -11.49 -0.50 2.98
N ALA A 284 -10.72 -0.83 4.03
CA ALA A 284 -10.92 -0.30 5.38
C ALA A 284 -10.83 1.24 5.44
N PHE A 285 -9.98 1.87 4.62
CA PHE A 285 -9.82 3.32 4.60
C PHE A 285 -10.88 4.03 3.75
N LYS A 286 -11.47 3.34 2.77
CA LYS A 286 -12.50 3.91 1.88
C LYS A 286 -13.86 4.12 2.56
N ILE A 287 -14.03 3.66 3.80
CA ILE A 287 -15.26 3.84 4.56
C ILE A 287 -15.47 5.32 4.92
N GLY A 288 -14.42 6.02 5.34
CA GLY A 288 -14.54 7.42 5.75
C GLY A 288 -13.28 8.03 6.38
N PRO A 289 -13.27 9.35 6.60
CA PRO A 289 -12.09 10.06 7.08
C PRO A 289 -11.92 10.05 8.60
N TYR A 290 -12.91 9.58 9.37
CA TYR A 290 -12.89 9.62 10.84
C TYR A 290 -12.50 8.27 11.44
N PHE A 291 -11.74 8.26 12.52
CA PHE A 291 -11.38 7.04 13.24
C PHE A 291 -12.30 6.81 14.44
N ASN A 292 -12.92 5.63 14.49
CA ASN A 292 -13.73 5.20 15.63
C ASN A 292 -12.90 4.30 16.57
N PRO A 293 -12.52 4.78 17.77
CA PRO A 293 -11.72 3.99 18.70
C PRO A 293 -12.47 2.79 19.31
N ILE A 294 -13.80 2.77 19.29
CA ILE A 294 -14.62 1.67 19.84
C ILE A 294 -14.51 0.44 18.94
N THR A 295 -14.56 0.64 17.62
CA THR A 295 -14.52 -0.43 16.62
C THR A 295 -13.15 -0.60 15.99
N ASN A 296 -12.19 0.27 16.33
CA ASN A 296 -10.85 0.35 15.73
C ASN A 296 -10.93 0.39 14.18
N SER A 297 -11.79 1.26 13.65
CA SER A 297 -12.09 1.34 12.21
C SER A 297 -12.32 2.76 11.72
N CYS A 298 -12.13 3.00 10.41
CA CYS A 298 -12.50 4.25 9.78
C CYS A 298 -14.01 4.28 9.48
N VAL A 299 -14.64 5.45 9.65
CA VAL A 299 -16.10 5.64 9.51
C VAL A 299 -16.41 6.92 8.74
N ALA A 300 -17.48 6.91 7.94
CA ALA A 300 -17.95 8.07 7.16
C ALA A 300 -18.42 9.22 8.05
N GLN A 301 -19.02 8.87 9.19
CA GLN A 301 -19.52 9.79 10.21
C GLN A 301 -19.28 9.15 11.58
N CYS A 302 -19.03 9.98 12.59
CA CYS A 302 -18.91 9.49 13.95
C CYS A 302 -20.25 8.88 14.41
N PRO A 303 -20.25 7.72 15.11
CA PRO A 303 -21.46 7.08 15.63
C PRO A 303 -22.31 8.01 16.49
N SER A 304 -23.59 7.67 16.68
CA SER A 304 -24.48 8.40 17.58
C SER A 304 -23.83 8.61 18.96
N PHE A 305 -24.00 9.82 19.52
CA PHE A 305 -23.42 10.23 20.80
C PHE A 305 -21.88 10.38 20.81
N THR A 306 -21.26 10.51 19.63
CA THR A 306 -19.84 10.89 19.49
C THR A 306 -19.68 12.06 18.52
N PHE A 307 -18.55 12.79 18.59
CA PHE A 307 -18.19 13.88 17.69
C PHE A 307 -16.72 13.73 17.26
N SER A 308 -16.33 14.27 16.10
CA SER A 308 -14.93 14.27 15.68
C SER A 308 -14.17 15.41 16.36
N ASP A 309 -13.03 15.11 16.99
CA ASP A 309 -12.07 16.13 17.41
C ASP A 309 -11.22 16.66 16.23
N ASN A 310 -10.27 17.54 16.53
CA ASN A 310 -9.37 18.12 15.53
C ASN A 310 -8.41 17.08 14.90
N ASP A 311 -8.22 15.94 15.55
CA ASP A 311 -7.38 14.84 15.07
C ASP A 311 -8.20 13.80 14.29
N ASN A 312 -9.48 14.09 14.02
CA ASN A 312 -10.43 13.25 13.28
C ASN A 312 -10.73 11.93 14.01
N ILE A 313 -10.64 11.93 15.34
CA ILE A 313 -11.01 10.80 16.19
C ILE A 313 -12.43 11.05 16.71
N CYS A 314 -13.28 10.02 16.64
CA CYS A 314 -14.60 10.06 17.23
C CYS A 314 -14.47 9.95 18.76
N GLN A 315 -14.78 11.05 19.44
CA GLN A 315 -14.79 11.17 20.89
C GLN A 315 -16.22 11.06 21.41
N ASN A 316 -16.40 10.39 22.55
CA ASN A 316 -17.64 10.54 23.30
C ASN A 316 -17.82 12.00 23.69
N TYR A 317 -19.05 12.51 23.65
CA TYR A 317 -19.30 13.84 24.21
C TYR A 317 -18.76 13.91 25.64
N PRO A 318 -18.04 14.99 26.04
CA PRO A 318 -17.39 15.08 27.34
C PRO A 318 -18.36 14.72 28.46
N THR A 319 -17.89 14.07 29.52
CA THR A 319 -18.68 13.74 30.74
C THR A 319 -19.06 14.97 31.58
N ASN A 320 -19.07 16.16 30.97
CA ASN A 320 -19.49 17.45 31.52
C ASN A 320 -20.77 17.89 30.79
N PRO A 321 -21.68 18.62 31.45
CA PRO A 321 -23.07 18.65 31.06
C PRO A 321 -23.28 19.31 29.68
N VAL A 322 -24.25 18.80 28.93
CA VAL A 322 -24.58 19.34 27.60
C VAL A 322 -25.39 20.60 27.82
N LEU A 323 -24.77 21.75 27.63
CA LEU A 323 -25.42 23.04 27.88
C LEU A 323 -26.52 23.30 26.85
N GLY A 324 -27.66 23.79 27.33
CA GLY A 324 -28.74 24.26 26.48
C GLY A 324 -28.41 25.57 25.76
N LYS A 325 -29.28 25.95 24.83
CA LYS A 325 -29.33 27.25 24.18
C LYS A 325 -29.90 28.30 25.13
N ASN A 326 -29.53 29.56 24.90
CA ASN A 326 -30.09 30.70 25.64
C ASN A 326 -31.61 30.83 25.41
N VAL A 327 -32.33 31.04 26.50
CA VAL A 327 -33.77 31.33 26.56
C VAL A 327 -34.01 32.58 27.39
N ALA A 328 -34.97 33.39 26.96
CA ALA A 328 -35.26 34.71 27.53
C ALA A 328 -36.16 34.64 28.79
N CYS A 329 -35.72 33.92 29.82
CA CYS A 329 -36.42 33.75 31.10
C CYS A 329 -35.66 34.31 32.31
N GLY A 330 -34.60 35.07 32.07
CA GLY A 330 -33.85 35.77 33.11
C GLY A 330 -34.49 37.11 33.51
N THR A 331 -34.02 37.67 34.62
CA THR A 331 -34.31 39.05 35.02
C THR A 331 -33.32 40.03 34.39
N GLU A 332 -33.75 41.27 34.15
CA GLU A 332 -32.84 42.33 33.70
C GLU A 332 -31.87 42.70 34.82
N TYR A 333 -30.59 42.89 34.46
CA TYR A 333 -29.60 43.40 35.40
C TYR A 333 -29.84 44.91 35.61
N ILE A 334 -30.24 45.31 36.82
CA ILE A 334 -30.37 46.72 37.20
C ILE A 334 -29.13 47.09 38.01
N GLN A 335 -28.35 48.06 37.51
CA GLN A 335 -27.16 48.55 38.22
C GLN A 335 -27.59 49.17 39.56
N GLY A 336 -27.17 48.54 40.67
CA GLY A 336 -27.56 48.92 42.04
C GLY A 336 -28.83 48.26 42.58
N GLY A 337 -29.43 47.31 41.85
CA GLY A 337 -30.58 46.49 42.25
C GLY A 337 -30.24 45.02 42.56
N GLU A 338 -31.25 44.15 42.63
CA GLU A 338 -31.05 42.70 42.82
C GLU A 338 -30.24 42.07 41.68
N ASN A 339 -29.43 41.06 42.00
CA ASN A 339 -28.63 40.33 41.03
C ASN A 339 -29.52 39.65 39.98
N ALA A 340 -29.14 39.80 38.70
CA ALA A 340 -29.79 39.11 37.60
C ALA A 340 -29.74 37.58 37.79
N ASN A 341 -30.86 36.91 37.51
CA ASN A 341 -31.07 35.50 37.82
C ASN A 341 -32.04 34.84 36.83
N CYS A 342 -32.24 33.53 36.98
CA CYS A 342 -33.09 32.70 36.11
C CYS A 342 -34.45 32.34 36.73
N ASN A 343 -34.95 33.19 37.64
CA ASN A 343 -36.14 32.85 38.42
C ASN A 343 -37.43 32.79 37.59
N LYS A 344 -37.46 33.26 36.33
CA LYS A 344 -38.63 33.09 35.44
C LYS A 344 -38.56 31.85 34.55
N CYS A 345 -37.50 31.03 34.67
CA CYS A 345 -37.31 29.80 33.88
C CYS A 345 -38.09 28.59 34.43
N GLY A 346 -38.95 28.78 35.43
CA GLY A 346 -39.82 27.76 35.99
C GLY A 346 -40.63 28.28 37.17
N ASP A 347 -41.65 27.52 37.57
CA ASP A 347 -42.61 27.95 38.61
C ASP A 347 -42.12 27.71 40.05
N ILE A 348 -41.07 26.91 40.22
CA ILE A 348 -40.49 26.57 41.53
C ILE A 348 -38.97 26.69 41.52
N GLN A 349 -38.39 26.99 42.68
CA GLN A 349 -36.96 27.25 42.85
C GLN A 349 -36.07 26.08 42.38
N THR A 350 -36.52 24.83 42.57
CA THR A 350 -35.77 23.64 42.14
C THR A 350 -35.62 23.56 40.62
N ILE A 351 -36.61 24.02 39.86
CA ILE A 351 -36.51 24.10 38.39
C ILE A 351 -35.66 25.31 37.98
N GLN A 352 -35.85 26.45 38.64
CA GLN A 352 -35.10 27.67 38.37
C GLN A 352 -33.59 27.46 38.58
N SER A 353 -33.19 26.68 39.58
CA SER A 353 -31.79 26.34 39.85
C SER A 353 -31.13 25.44 38.80
N LEU A 354 -31.90 24.87 37.87
CA LEU A 354 -31.36 24.08 36.74
C LEU A 354 -30.91 24.98 35.57
N PHE A 355 -31.17 26.28 35.65
CA PHE A 355 -30.75 27.26 34.64
C PHE A 355 -29.59 28.10 35.15
N ILE A 356 -28.66 28.42 34.24
CA ILE A 356 -27.51 29.29 34.49
C ILE A 356 -27.74 30.61 33.77
N TYR A 357 -27.55 31.72 34.49
CA TYR A 357 -27.68 33.06 33.93
C TYR A 357 -26.49 33.36 33.01
N ASP A 358 -26.76 33.81 31.79
CA ASP A 358 -25.72 34.15 30.83
C ASP A 358 -25.20 35.57 31.07
N LEU A 359 -24.09 35.66 31.80
CA LEU A 359 -23.42 36.92 32.10
C LEU A 359 -22.87 37.64 30.85
N LYS A 360 -22.77 36.97 29.70
CA LYS A 360 -22.19 37.54 28.47
C LYS A 360 -23.18 38.39 27.67
N THR A 361 -24.49 38.18 27.82
CA THR A 361 -25.50 38.83 26.97
C THR A 361 -26.14 40.08 27.57
N LEU A 362 -25.65 40.60 28.71
CA LEU A 362 -26.13 41.84 29.36
C LEU A 362 -27.67 41.98 29.40
N GLY A 363 -28.40 40.88 29.59
CA GLY A 363 -29.86 40.92 29.68
C GLY A 363 -30.53 39.55 29.52
N VAL A 364 -31.48 39.28 30.43
CA VAL A 364 -32.62 38.33 30.41
C VAL A 364 -32.41 36.89 29.90
N ASN A 365 -31.19 36.47 29.55
CA ASN A 365 -30.94 35.15 28.99
C ASN A 365 -30.42 34.17 30.05
N CYS A 366 -30.95 32.97 30.00
CA CYS A 366 -30.54 31.83 30.80
C CYS A 366 -30.39 30.62 29.88
N TYR A 367 -29.58 29.64 30.24
CA TYR A 367 -29.51 28.36 29.53
C TYR A 367 -29.64 27.20 30.50
N TYR A 368 -30.20 26.08 30.03
CA TYR A 368 -30.34 24.89 30.85
C TYR A 368 -28.98 24.23 31.08
N ALA A 369 -28.68 23.92 32.33
CA ALA A 369 -27.35 23.50 32.75
C ALA A 369 -26.95 22.13 32.23
N ASP A 370 -27.91 21.21 32.02
CA ASP A 370 -27.63 19.84 31.59
C ASP A 370 -28.75 19.19 30.78
N CYS A 371 -28.69 19.33 29.46
CA CYS A 371 -29.59 18.69 28.52
C CYS A 371 -29.44 17.16 28.43
N ARG A 372 -28.58 16.49 29.21
CA ARG A 372 -28.52 15.01 29.28
C ARG A 372 -29.43 14.41 30.34
N THR A 373 -29.82 15.17 31.36
CA THR A 373 -30.62 14.64 32.46
C THR A 373 -32.09 14.93 32.21
N ILE A 374 -32.88 13.88 31.96
CA ILE A 374 -34.34 14.01 31.88
C ILE A 374 -34.88 14.08 33.31
N HIS A 375 -35.24 15.28 33.74
CA HIS A 375 -35.90 15.49 35.02
C HIS A 375 -37.41 15.23 34.90
N SER A 376 -38.02 14.75 35.99
CA SER A 376 -39.50 14.64 36.11
C SER A 376 -40.19 16.01 36.08
N THR A 377 -39.43 17.10 36.25
CA THR A 377 -39.89 18.49 36.27
C THR A 377 -39.67 19.19 34.93
N LEU A 378 -39.76 18.44 33.81
CA LEU A 378 -39.65 18.99 32.46
C LEU A 378 -40.66 20.13 32.25
N ASN A 379 -40.23 21.23 31.62
CA ASN A 379 -41.08 22.37 31.29
C ASN A 379 -40.74 22.94 29.91
N GLY A 380 -41.50 23.95 29.47
CA GLY A 380 -41.31 24.55 28.14
C GLY A 380 -39.97 25.26 27.96
N TRP A 381 -39.41 25.85 29.02
CA TRP A 381 -38.08 26.47 28.97
C TRP A 381 -36.96 25.45 28.75
N ILE A 382 -37.05 24.27 29.40
CA ILE A 382 -36.10 23.17 29.22
C ILE A 382 -36.21 22.61 27.80
N CYS A 383 -37.44 22.38 27.30
CA CYS A 383 -37.69 21.96 25.93
C CYS A 383 -37.06 22.91 24.91
N ASN A 384 -37.33 24.22 25.05
CA ASN A 384 -36.77 25.22 24.15
C ASN A 384 -35.24 25.30 24.22
N SER A 385 -34.67 25.30 25.44
CA SER A 385 -33.22 25.39 25.64
C SER A 385 -32.49 24.17 25.06
N CYS A 386 -33.05 22.96 25.19
CA CYS A 386 -32.38 21.73 24.74
C CYS A 386 -32.73 21.30 23.31
N ASP A 387 -33.72 21.92 22.67
CA ASP A 387 -34.13 21.55 21.31
C ASP A 387 -32.98 21.67 20.32
N GLY A 388 -32.70 20.59 19.60
CA GLY A 388 -31.62 20.53 18.60
C GLY A 388 -30.21 20.75 19.16
N VAL A 389 -30.01 20.61 20.48
CA VAL A 389 -28.67 20.62 21.10
C VAL A 389 -28.04 19.24 20.90
N PRO A 390 -26.87 19.15 20.23
CA PRO A 390 -26.19 17.88 20.02
C PRO A 390 -25.84 17.19 21.35
N GLY A 391 -26.25 15.92 21.50
CA GLY A 391 -26.01 15.14 22.72
C GLY A 391 -27.05 15.35 23.83
N SER A 392 -28.16 16.06 23.58
CA SER A 392 -29.28 16.12 24.52
C SER A 392 -30.06 14.82 24.59
N ASN A 393 -30.50 14.44 25.79
CA ASN A 393 -31.47 13.37 26.04
C ASN A 393 -32.89 13.92 26.28
N ILE A 394 -33.07 15.24 26.34
CA ILE A 394 -34.39 15.85 26.43
C ILE A 394 -35.15 15.53 25.12
N PRO A 395 -36.42 15.10 25.19
CA PRO A 395 -37.20 14.86 23.99
C PRO A 395 -37.17 16.06 23.02
N PRO A 396 -37.11 15.84 21.70
CA PRO A 396 -37.06 16.93 20.73
C PRO A 396 -38.37 17.75 20.72
N GLY A 397 -38.25 19.06 20.54
CA GLY A 397 -39.39 19.98 20.52
C GLY A 397 -39.16 21.24 21.34
N ILE A 398 -39.69 22.36 20.86
CA ILE A 398 -39.55 23.68 21.49
C ILE A 398 -40.65 24.00 22.51
N TYR A 399 -41.74 23.23 22.56
CA TYR A 399 -42.89 23.46 23.43
C TYR A 399 -43.12 22.29 24.38
N PHE A 400 -43.66 22.55 25.57
CA PHE A 400 -44.09 21.52 26.50
C PHE A 400 -45.60 21.32 26.45
N ASN A 401 -46.04 20.09 26.19
CA ASN A 401 -47.48 19.77 26.06
C ASN A 401 -48.15 19.30 27.36
N GLY A 402 -47.44 19.35 28.49
CA GLY A 402 -47.88 18.79 29.78
C GLY A 402 -47.29 17.41 30.09
N THR A 403 -46.68 16.74 29.11
CA THR A 403 -46.05 15.41 29.31
C THR A 403 -44.64 15.35 28.73
N THR A 404 -44.42 15.90 27.54
CA THR A 404 -43.13 15.85 26.84
C THR A 404 -42.92 17.11 25.98
N CYS A 405 -41.73 17.25 25.41
CA CYS A 405 -41.44 18.29 24.42
C CYS A 405 -42.06 17.94 23.07
N THR A 406 -42.50 18.96 22.34
CA THR A 406 -43.13 18.83 21.02
C THR A 406 -42.87 20.07 20.17
N TYR A 407 -42.89 19.90 18.84
CA TYR A 407 -42.84 21.02 17.90
C TYR A 407 -44.20 21.66 17.64
N THR A 408 -45.30 20.99 18.03
CA THR A 408 -46.66 21.46 17.72
C THR A 408 -47.58 21.31 18.92
N CYS A 409 -48.27 22.39 19.29
CA CYS A 409 -49.34 22.33 20.27
C CYS A 409 -50.63 21.85 19.60
N ASN A 410 -51.09 20.63 19.92
CA ASN A 410 -52.32 20.06 19.37
C ASN A 410 -53.58 20.92 19.63
N ARG A 411 -53.57 21.72 20.69
CA ARG A 411 -54.57 22.73 21.02
C ARG A 411 -53.85 23.92 21.67
N GLY A 412 -53.93 25.12 21.08
CA GLY A 412 -53.42 26.33 21.71
C GLY A 412 -52.32 27.11 21.01
N VAL A 413 -51.82 28.12 21.73
CA VAL A 413 -50.63 28.91 21.40
C VAL A 413 -49.58 28.76 22.50
N ALA A 414 -48.32 28.60 22.12
CA ALA A 414 -47.18 28.59 23.03
C ALA A 414 -46.14 29.61 22.58
N ASN A 415 -45.69 30.46 23.50
CA ASN A 415 -44.68 31.49 23.26
C ASN A 415 -43.91 31.78 24.56
N SER A 416 -42.96 32.71 24.51
CA SER A 416 -42.17 33.09 25.68
C SER A 416 -43.01 33.60 26.86
N LYS A 417 -44.18 34.22 26.63
CA LYS A 417 -45.10 34.65 27.70
C LYS A 417 -45.81 33.48 28.38
N SER A 418 -46.02 32.37 27.68
CA SER A 418 -46.56 31.14 28.25
C SER A 418 -45.48 30.20 28.80
N GLY A 419 -44.21 30.64 28.84
CA GLY A 419 -43.08 29.78 29.19
C GLY A 419 -42.90 28.60 28.24
N TYR A 420 -43.32 28.75 26.98
CA TYR A 420 -43.38 27.69 25.96
C TYR A 420 -44.27 26.49 26.34
N ILE A 421 -45.22 26.67 27.25
CA ILE A 421 -46.22 25.66 27.59
C ILE A 421 -47.38 25.79 26.59
N CYS A 422 -47.84 24.66 26.04
CA CYS A 422 -49.05 24.60 25.22
C CYS A 422 -50.28 24.91 26.06
N GLN A 423 -50.86 26.10 25.87
CA GLN A 423 -52.07 26.50 26.57
C GLN A 423 -53.29 26.26 25.68
N ASN A 424 -54.26 25.48 26.16
CA ASN A 424 -55.57 25.42 25.51
C ASN A 424 -56.11 26.85 25.37
N SER A 425 -56.28 27.31 24.14
CA SER A 425 -56.84 28.61 23.84
C SER A 425 -58.31 28.64 24.25
N ILE A 426 -58.59 28.92 25.52
CA ILE A 426 -59.89 29.44 25.90
C ILE A 426 -59.87 30.89 25.45
N ASN A 427 -60.55 31.15 24.33
CA ASN A 427 -60.65 32.46 23.72
C ASN A 427 -61.45 33.39 24.67
N LEU A 428 -60.79 34.01 25.66
CA LEU A 428 -61.41 34.99 26.58
C LEU A 428 -61.80 36.29 25.87
N SER A 429 -61.63 36.40 24.54
CA SER A 429 -62.20 37.48 23.75
C SER A 429 -63.72 37.36 23.52
N GLY A 430 -64.31 36.18 23.77
CA GLY A 430 -65.76 35.94 23.68
C GLY A 430 -66.55 36.15 24.97
N HIS A 431 -65.87 36.28 26.11
CA HIS A 431 -66.50 36.59 27.40
C HIS A 431 -65.96 37.90 27.96
N LYS A 432 -66.31 39.00 27.29
CA LYS A 432 -66.72 40.19 28.06
C LYS A 432 -67.97 39.77 28.84
N LEU A 433 -67.79 39.04 29.94
CA LEU A 433 -68.78 39.04 30.99
C LEU A 433 -68.91 40.50 31.39
N ASN A 434 -70.01 41.11 30.95
CA ASN A 434 -70.39 42.46 31.27
C ASN A 434 -70.37 42.58 32.80
N PHE A 435 -69.28 43.13 33.34
CA PHE A 435 -69.24 43.64 34.71
C PHE A 435 -70.41 44.63 34.91
N VAL A 436 -70.81 45.30 33.82
CA VAL A 436 -72.02 46.14 33.70
C VAL A 436 -73.33 45.34 33.85
N GLN A 437 -73.46 44.10 33.37
CA GLN A 437 -74.67 43.27 33.52
C GLN A 437 -74.77 42.66 34.91
N VAL A 438 -73.64 42.33 35.55
CA VAL A 438 -73.61 41.89 36.95
C VAL A 438 -73.94 43.06 37.88
N LEU A 439 -73.42 44.27 37.62
CA LEU A 439 -73.82 45.48 38.34
C LEU A 439 -75.28 45.88 38.07
N LEU A 440 -75.80 45.74 36.84
CA LEU A 440 -77.21 45.98 36.55
C LEU A 440 -78.14 44.98 37.25
N PHE A 441 -77.76 43.71 37.36
CA PHE A 441 -78.52 42.72 38.12
C PHE A 441 -78.48 42.97 39.63
N LEU A 442 -77.35 43.44 40.16
CA LEU A 442 -77.23 43.84 41.58
C LEU A 442 -77.99 45.13 41.90
N CYS A 443 -78.06 46.10 40.98
CA CYS A 443 -78.87 47.32 41.15
C CYS A 443 -80.38 47.10 40.95
N LEU A 444 -80.81 45.98 40.35
CA LEU A 444 -82.23 45.60 40.25
C LEU A 444 -82.70 44.74 41.45
N LEU A 445 -81.78 44.38 42.36
CA LEU A 445 -82.04 43.57 43.56
C LEU A 445 -81.94 44.39 44.87
N PHE A 446 -81.75 45.72 44.79
CA PHE A 446 -81.78 46.64 45.93
C PHE A 446 -82.71 47.83 45.69
#